data_AF-A0A0Q8JD73-F1
#
_entry.id   AF-A0A0Q8JD73-F1
#
_cell.length_a   1.000
_cell.length_b   1.000
_cell.length_c   1.000
_cell.angle_alpha   90.00
_cell.angle_beta   90.00
_cell.angle_gamma   90.00
#
_symmetry.space_group_name_H-M   'P 1'
#
loop_
_entity.id
_entity.type
_entity.pdbx_description
1 polymer ?
#
loop_
_entity_poly.entity_id
_entity_poly.type
_entity_poly.pdbx_seq_one_letter_code
_entity_poly.pdbx_strand_id
1 'polypeptide(L)'
;MVLCLLSGQSLAGGDIVPTDDPGSDCVAATIVSKRSAGNRKYDEAYCAVNKDPAAYRTCLKNAATNPTISFFTDRCGDAEDGAYVSFNGKTHQVRRKSESPHREVRYAGTYTGESVSVRVVPGKLIERFVEDGEVLGITHSVDVFITQGGETVKIPAIYDDRH
;
A
#
# COMPACT_ATOMS: atom_id res chain seq x y z
N MET A 1 -44.72 -8.65 17.79
CA MET A 1 -43.50 -7.87 18.06
C MET A 1 -42.34 -8.70 17.53
N VAL A 2 -41.87 -8.40 16.31
CA VAL A 2 -40.84 -9.22 15.62
C VAL A 2 -39.48 -8.63 15.99
N LEU A 3 -38.68 -9.39 16.75
CA LEU A 3 -37.27 -9.07 17.01
C LEU A 3 -36.48 -9.38 15.73
N CYS A 4 -36.15 -8.36 14.95
CA CYS A 4 -35.10 -8.46 13.94
C CYS A 4 -33.74 -8.53 14.64
N LEU A 5 -33.22 -9.75 14.78
CA LEU A 5 -31.81 -9.99 15.10
C LEU A 5 -30.97 -9.49 13.92
N LEU A 6 -30.41 -8.30 14.07
CA LEU A 6 -29.34 -7.79 13.21
C LEU A 6 -28.12 -8.69 13.45
N SER A 7 -27.95 -9.65 12.56
CA SER A 7 -26.71 -10.41 12.40
C SER A 7 -25.61 -9.43 11.99
N GLY A 8 -24.95 -8.81 12.97
CA GLY A 8 -23.68 -8.13 12.77
C GLY A 8 -22.73 -9.17 12.19
N GLN A 9 -22.45 -9.08 10.89
CA GLN A 9 -21.31 -9.78 10.31
C GLN A 9 -20.09 -9.19 11.00
N SER A 10 -19.59 -9.90 12.01
CA SER A 10 -18.23 -9.72 12.49
C SER A 10 -17.34 -9.94 11.26
N LEU A 11 -16.86 -8.84 10.66
CA LEU A 11 -15.76 -8.89 9.72
C LEU A 11 -14.65 -9.61 10.49
N ALA A 12 -14.40 -10.86 10.12
CA ALA A 12 -13.39 -11.67 10.77
C ALA A 12 -12.09 -10.86 10.74
N GLY A 13 -11.57 -10.55 11.93
CA GLY A 13 -10.28 -9.90 12.14
C GLY A 13 -9.20 -10.75 11.51
N GLY A 14 -8.91 -10.46 10.26
CA GLY A 14 -7.82 -11.05 9.51
C GLY A 14 -6.73 -10.01 9.44
N ASP A 15 -5.48 -10.44 9.63
CA ASP A 15 -4.32 -9.58 9.49
C ASP A 15 -4.43 -8.73 8.21
N ILE A 16 -4.22 -7.41 8.34
CA ILE A 16 -4.10 -6.52 7.20
C ILE A 16 -2.76 -6.82 6.50
N VAL A 17 -2.82 -7.46 5.34
CA VAL A 17 -1.63 -7.83 4.56
C VAL A 17 -1.51 -6.87 3.36
N PRO A 18 -0.40 -6.12 3.23
CA PRO A 18 -0.12 -5.32 2.04
C PRO A 18 -0.22 -6.15 0.78
N THR A 19 -0.83 -5.64 -0.28
CA THR A 19 -0.84 -6.28 -1.60
C THR A 19 -0.41 -5.28 -2.65
N ASP A 20 0.15 -5.78 -3.76
CA ASP A 20 0.63 -4.88 -4.82
C ASP A 20 -0.54 -4.07 -5.38
N ASP A 21 -0.35 -2.76 -5.47
CA ASP A 21 -1.20 -1.89 -6.25
C ASP A 21 -1.09 -2.32 -7.73
N PRO A 22 -2.20 -2.61 -8.43
CA PRO A 22 -2.17 -2.96 -9.85
C PRO A 22 -1.57 -1.85 -10.74
N GLY A 23 -1.31 -0.67 -10.17
CA GLY A 23 -0.48 0.37 -10.75
C GLY A 23 -1.25 1.37 -11.59
N SER A 24 -0.48 2.31 -12.13
CA SER A 24 -0.89 3.33 -13.09
C SER A 24 0.33 3.70 -13.92
N ASP A 25 0.12 4.17 -15.15
CA ASP A 25 1.20 4.58 -16.06
C ASP A 25 2.04 5.76 -15.52
N CYS A 26 1.59 6.41 -14.44
CA CYS A 26 2.39 7.40 -13.72
C CYS A 26 2.22 7.26 -12.21
N VAL A 27 3.35 7.09 -11.51
CA VAL A 27 3.43 7.02 -10.05
C VAL A 27 4.51 7.99 -9.60
N ALA A 28 4.17 8.93 -8.71
CA ALA A 28 5.08 10.00 -8.30
C ALA A 28 6.07 9.57 -7.19
N ALA A 29 5.64 8.64 -6.33
CA ALA A 29 6.46 7.95 -5.34
C ALA A 29 5.70 6.72 -4.80
N THR A 30 6.40 5.81 -4.13
CA THR A 30 5.81 4.58 -3.58
C THR A 30 6.20 4.38 -2.12
N ILE A 31 5.36 3.65 -1.39
CA ILE A 31 5.76 3.01 -0.13
C ILE A 31 5.69 1.51 -0.34
N VAL A 32 6.83 0.86 -0.10
CA VAL A 32 7.01 -0.58 -0.29
C VAL A 32 7.21 -1.29 1.04
N SER A 33 6.61 -2.46 1.21
CA SER A 33 6.89 -3.35 2.34
C SER A 33 7.53 -4.66 1.87
N LYS A 34 8.08 -5.44 2.79
CA LYS A 34 8.62 -6.77 2.47
C LYS A 34 7.48 -7.73 2.18
N ARG A 35 7.61 -8.51 1.11
CA ARG A 35 6.73 -9.64 0.84
C ARG A 35 6.89 -10.69 1.96
N SER A 36 5.78 -11.32 2.32
CA SER A 36 5.70 -12.35 3.36
C SER A 36 4.92 -13.58 2.86
N ALA A 37 4.90 -14.66 3.64
CA ALA A 37 4.05 -15.82 3.33
C ALA A 37 2.55 -15.47 3.31
N GLY A 38 2.13 -14.43 4.05
CA GLY A 38 0.73 -13.97 4.08
C GLY A 38 0.23 -13.43 2.73
N ASN A 39 1.15 -13.00 1.86
CA ASN A 39 0.84 -12.48 0.52
C ASN A 39 0.37 -13.58 -0.45
N ARG A 40 0.80 -14.82 -0.23
CA ARG A 40 0.66 -15.90 -1.21
C ARG A 40 -0.78 -16.13 -1.66
N LYS A 41 -1.75 -16.10 -0.74
CA LYS A 41 -3.17 -16.30 -1.08
C LYS A 41 -3.72 -15.20 -2.01
N TYR A 42 -3.19 -13.98 -1.89
CA TYR A 42 -3.58 -12.86 -2.75
C TYR A 42 -2.86 -12.94 -4.10
N ASP A 43 -1.60 -13.37 -4.12
CA ASP A 43 -0.86 -13.65 -5.35
C ASP A 43 -1.55 -14.74 -6.18
N GLU A 44 -1.99 -15.83 -5.54
CA GLU A 44 -2.75 -16.92 -6.16
C GLU A 44 -4.08 -16.42 -6.72
N ALA A 45 -4.82 -15.60 -5.96
CA ALA A 45 -6.07 -15.00 -6.43
C ALA A 45 -5.85 -14.07 -7.64
N TYR A 46 -4.82 -13.22 -7.58
CA TYR A 46 -4.44 -12.33 -8.68
C TYR A 46 -4.05 -13.13 -9.93
N CYS A 47 -3.18 -14.13 -9.79
CA CYS A 47 -2.71 -14.91 -10.92
C CYS A 47 -3.80 -15.79 -11.55
N ALA A 48 -4.85 -16.16 -10.82
CA ALA A 48 -5.97 -17.00 -11.30
C ALA A 48 -6.81 -16.39 -12.43
N VAL A 49 -6.59 -15.11 -12.77
CA VAL A 49 -7.12 -14.50 -14.00
C VAL A 49 -6.56 -15.20 -15.25
N ASN A 50 -5.33 -15.71 -15.17
CA ASN A 50 -4.69 -16.48 -16.23
C ASN A 50 -5.29 -17.89 -16.28
N LYS A 51 -6.12 -18.16 -17.29
CA LYS A 51 -6.71 -19.49 -17.51
C LYS A 51 -5.74 -20.50 -18.09
N ASP A 52 -4.68 -20.02 -18.76
CA ASP A 52 -3.57 -20.87 -19.20
C ASP A 52 -2.68 -21.29 -18.00
N PRO A 53 -2.44 -22.59 -17.77
CA PRO A 53 -1.65 -23.06 -16.64
C PRO A 53 -0.19 -22.60 -16.65
N ALA A 54 0.42 -22.37 -17.82
CA ALA A 54 1.80 -21.90 -17.90
C ALA A 54 1.89 -20.41 -17.52
N ALA A 55 0.97 -19.59 -18.00
CA ALA A 55 0.85 -18.18 -17.62
C ALA A 55 0.58 -18.01 -16.12
N TYR A 56 -0.31 -18.82 -15.54
CA TYR A 56 -0.55 -18.85 -14.09
C TYR A 56 0.73 -19.13 -13.28
N ARG A 57 1.48 -20.18 -13.66
CA ARG A 57 2.74 -20.54 -12.97
C ARG A 57 3.82 -19.47 -13.12
N THR A 58 3.93 -18.86 -14.30
CA THR A 58 4.87 -17.76 -14.54
C THR A 58 4.52 -16.54 -13.69
N CYS A 59 3.24 -16.18 -13.61
CA CYS A 59 2.76 -15.11 -12.74
C CYS A 59 3.15 -15.34 -11.28
N LEU A 60 2.88 -16.54 -10.74
CA LEU A 60 3.25 -16.89 -9.36
C LEU A 60 4.76 -16.87 -9.13
N LYS A 61 5.54 -17.38 -10.10
CA LYS A 61 7.00 -17.35 -10.02
C LYS A 61 7.50 -15.91 -9.94
N ASN A 62 6.99 -15.02 -10.80
CA ASN A 62 7.38 -13.61 -10.82
C ASN A 62 7.02 -12.91 -9.50
N ALA A 63 5.81 -13.14 -8.99
CA ALA A 63 5.39 -12.61 -7.69
C ALA A 63 6.32 -13.09 -6.56
N ALA A 64 6.65 -14.40 -6.53
CA ALA A 64 7.55 -14.96 -5.53
C ALA A 64 8.99 -14.46 -5.63
N THR A 65 9.46 -14.07 -6.82
CA THR A 65 10.80 -13.50 -7.01
C THR A 65 10.90 -12.02 -6.65
N ASN A 66 9.78 -11.31 -6.54
CA ASN A 66 9.77 -9.92 -6.13
C ASN A 66 9.75 -9.81 -4.59
N PRO A 67 10.83 -9.36 -3.94
CA PRO A 67 10.92 -9.33 -2.47
C PRO A 67 10.09 -8.23 -1.82
N THR A 68 9.57 -7.27 -2.60
CA THR A 68 8.82 -6.11 -2.11
C THR A 68 7.40 -6.05 -2.67
N ILE A 69 6.53 -5.35 -1.94
CA ILE A 69 5.15 -5.05 -2.30
C ILE A 69 4.98 -3.54 -2.33
N SER A 70 4.58 -2.97 -3.48
CA SER A 70 4.19 -1.56 -3.57
C SER A 70 2.73 -1.42 -3.18
N PHE A 71 2.47 -1.01 -1.94
CA PHE A 71 1.11 -1.05 -1.38
C PHE A 71 0.52 0.32 -1.08
N PHE A 72 1.30 1.40 -1.16
CA PHE A 72 0.80 2.76 -1.09
C PHE A 72 1.42 3.57 -2.22
N THR A 73 0.58 4.12 -3.09
CA THR A 73 0.99 4.80 -4.32
C THR A 73 0.27 6.14 -4.45
N ASP A 74 0.97 7.14 -4.95
CA ASP A 74 0.37 8.38 -5.43
C ASP A 74 0.52 8.39 -6.94
N ARG A 75 -0.60 8.40 -7.64
CA ARG A 75 -0.64 8.38 -9.10
C ARG A 75 -0.55 9.82 -9.55
N CYS A 76 0.12 10.13 -10.66
CA CYS A 76 0.42 11.52 -11.06
C CYS A 76 -0.81 12.36 -11.54
N GLY A 77 -2.00 12.14 -10.98
CA GLY A 77 -3.20 12.94 -11.17
C GLY A 77 -3.27 14.13 -10.20
N ASP A 78 -4.40 14.86 -10.23
CA ASP A 78 -4.60 16.09 -9.46
C ASP A 78 -4.35 15.86 -7.96
N ALA A 79 -3.89 16.89 -7.24
CA ALA A 79 -3.70 16.83 -5.78
C ALA A 79 -4.99 16.45 -5.00
N GLU A 80 -6.15 16.54 -5.65
CA GLU A 80 -7.48 16.15 -5.18
C GLU A 80 -7.79 14.65 -5.36
N ASP A 81 -7.02 13.93 -6.18
CA ASP A 81 -7.22 12.50 -6.51
C ASP A 81 -6.82 11.55 -5.38
N GLY A 82 -6.11 12.05 -4.36
CA GLY A 82 -5.72 11.26 -3.20
C GLY A 82 -4.70 10.15 -3.51
N ALA A 83 -4.36 9.38 -2.48
CA ALA A 83 -3.44 8.25 -2.59
C ALA A 83 -4.23 6.93 -2.64
N TYR A 84 -3.56 5.87 -3.10
CA TYR A 84 -4.11 4.52 -3.15
C TYR A 84 -3.38 3.65 -2.15
N VAL A 85 -4.13 2.89 -1.35
CA VAL A 85 -3.58 1.89 -0.45
C VAL A 85 -4.16 0.53 -0.78
N SER A 86 -3.29 -0.45 -1.02
CA SER A 86 -3.65 -1.79 -1.45
C SER A 86 -3.34 -2.81 -0.35
N PHE A 87 -4.36 -3.49 0.15
CA PHE A 87 -4.21 -4.56 1.12
C PHE A 87 -5.33 -5.58 0.98
N ASN A 88 -5.06 -6.80 1.42
CA ASN A 88 -6.01 -7.92 1.36
C ASN A 88 -6.62 -8.14 -0.03
N GLY A 89 -5.87 -7.84 -1.10
CA GLY A 89 -6.29 -7.99 -2.49
C GLY A 89 -7.27 -6.91 -2.97
N LYS A 90 -7.41 -5.82 -2.23
CA LYS A 90 -8.25 -4.66 -2.58
C LYS A 90 -7.41 -3.39 -2.56
N THR A 91 -7.77 -2.46 -3.44
CA THR A 91 -7.19 -1.12 -3.51
C THR A 91 -8.23 -0.11 -3.02
N HIS A 92 -7.82 0.78 -2.13
CA HIS A 92 -8.67 1.77 -1.51
C HIS A 92 -8.16 3.17 -1.83
N GLN A 93 -9.04 4.06 -2.29
CA GLN A 93 -8.70 5.47 -2.45
C GLN A 93 -8.81 6.20 -1.12
N VAL A 94 -7.76 6.91 -0.73
CA VAL A 94 -7.68 7.66 0.53
C VAL A 94 -7.23 9.11 0.29
N ARG A 95 -7.89 10.06 0.95
CA ARG A 95 -7.55 11.49 0.85
C ARG A 95 -6.80 11.95 2.08
N ARG A 96 -5.82 12.81 1.89
CA ARG A 96 -5.04 13.42 2.97
C ARG A 96 -5.97 14.25 3.89
N LYS A 97 -5.77 14.12 5.20
CA LYS A 97 -6.49 14.87 6.24
C LYS A 97 -5.64 15.93 6.93
N SER A 98 -4.32 15.73 7.00
CA SER A 98 -3.40 16.60 7.74
C SER A 98 -2.43 17.29 6.77
N GLU A 99 -2.30 18.60 6.91
CA GLU A 99 -1.56 19.47 5.98
C GLU A 99 -0.09 19.67 6.34
N SER A 100 0.39 19.28 7.53
CA SER A 100 1.80 19.48 7.89
C SER A 100 2.69 18.49 7.09
N PRO A 101 3.37 18.93 6.03
CA PRO A 101 4.13 18.03 5.18
C PRO A 101 5.49 17.77 5.84
N HIS A 102 5.94 16.52 5.79
CA HIS A 102 7.35 16.24 6.08
C HIS A 102 8.19 16.68 4.89
N ARG A 103 9.29 17.40 5.13
CA ARG A 103 10.13 18.00 4.09
C ARG A 103 10.58 16.99 3.02
N GLU A 104 10.86 15.76 3.44
CA GLU A 104 11.47 14.72 2.59
C GLU A 104 10.52 13.57 2.28
N VAL A 105 9.53 13.33 3.14
CA VAL A 105 8.63 12.19 2.96
C VAL A 105 7.29 12.79 2.60
N ARG A 106 7.06 12.95 1.29
CA ARG A 106 5.85 13.63 0.79
C ARG A 106 4.59 13.00 1.37
N TYR A 107 4.58 11.68 1.59
CA TYR A 107 3.43 10.95 2.12
C TYR A 107 3.25 10.97 3.63
N ALA A 108 4.10 11.67 4.37
CA ALA A 108 3.91 11.80 5.81
C ALA A 108 2.55 12.43 6.14
N GLY A 109 1.81 11.83 7.06
CA GLY A 109 0.53 12.36 7.51
C GLY A 109 -0.55 11.31 7.65
N THR A 110 -1.79 11.78 7.75
CA THR A 110 -2.99 10.95 7.90
C THR A 110 -3.85 11.06 6.66
N TYR A 111 -4.40 9.92 6.23
CA TYR A 111 -5.29 9.76 5.10
C TYR A 111 -6.55 9.01 5.53
N THR A 112 -7.66 9.28 4.85
CA THR A 112 -8.93 8.56 5.07
C THR A 112 -9.71 8.43 3.78
N GLY A 113 -10.38 7.31 3.60
CA GLY A 113 -11.30 7.06 2.49
C GLY A 113 -11.82 5.63 2.57
N GLU A 114 -13.01 5.37 2.03
CA GLU A 114 -13.56 4.00 1.97
C GLU A 114 -13.58 3.22 3.30
N SER A 115 -13.84 3.91 4.42
CA SER A 115 -13.79 3.33 5.78
C SER A 115 -12.39 2.83 6.20
N VAL A 116 -11.35 3.25 5.50
CA VAL A 116 -9.94 3.04 5.82
C VAL A 116 -9.33 4.34 6.33
N SER A 117 -8.49 4.24 7.35
CA SER A 117 -7.58 5.32 7.76
C SER A 117 -6.14 4.84 7.67
N VAL A 118 -5.28 5.66 7.08
CA VAL A 118 -3.85 5.38 6.95
C VAL A 118 -3.07 6.49 7.62
N ARG A 119 -2.10 6.16 8.46
CA ARG A 119 -1.12 7.11 8.99
C ARG A 119 0.28 6.70 8.59
N VAL A 120 0.97 7.57 7.87
CA VAL A 120 2.37 7.36 7.47
C VAL A 120 3.25 8.21 8.37
N VAL A 121 4.16 7.54 9.09
CA VAL A 121 5.09 8.17 10.02
C VAL A 121 6.50 8.03 9.47
N PRO A 122 7.16 9.12 9.08
CA PRO A 122 8.56 9.11 8.66
C PRO A 122 9.50 8.62 9.76
N GLY A 123 10.47 7.81 9.35
CA GLY A 123 11.62 7.41 10.16
C GLY A 123 12.92 7.97 9.59
N LYS A 124 14.01 7.23 9.78
CA LYS A 124 15.35 7.62 9.28
C LYS A 124 15.40 7.68 7.75
N LEU A 125 16.14 8.67 7.25
CA LEU A 125 16.69 8.65 5.89
C LEU A 125 17.59 7.41 5.75
N ILE A 126 17.39 6.67 4.66
CA ILE A 126 18.18 5.48 4.32
C ILE A 126 19.26 5.88 3.33
N GLU A 127 18.87 6.53 2.23
CA GLU A 127 19.78 6.88 1.14
C GLU A 127 19.30 8.13 0.40
N ARG A 128 20.25 8.92 -0.11
CA ARG A 128 20.00 9.94 -1.14
C ARG A 128 20.68 9.50 -2.42
N PHE A 129 19.95 9.57 -3.51
CA PHE A 129 20.47 9.32 -4.84
C PHE A 129 20.86 10.66 -5.43
N VAL A 130 22.15 10.81 -5.75
CA VAL A 130 22.73 12.07 -6.25
C VAL A 130 23.43 11.80 -7.56
N GLU A 131 23.10 12.57 -8.59
CA GLU A 131 23.75 12.55 -9.90
C GLU A 131 24.09 14.00 -10.27
N ASP A 132 25.33 14.23 -10.74
CA ASP A 132 25.84 15.56 -11.10
C ASP A 132 25.66 16.66 -10.01
N GLY A 133 25.61 16.26 -8.74
CA GLY A 133 25.43 17.15 -7.59
C GLY A 133 23.97 17.47 -7.26
N GLU A 134 23.00 16.95 -8.02
CA GLU A 134 21.57 17.09 -7.78
C GLU A 134 20.98 15.85 -7.11
N VAL A 135 20.07 16.05 -6.16
CA VAL A 135 19.35 14.94 -5.51
C VAL A 135 18.23 14.49 -6.43
N LEU A 136 18.37 13.31 -7.04
CA LEU A 136 17.39 12.71 -7.93
C LEU A 136 16.30 11.93 -7.19
N GLY A 137 16.56 11.54 -5.94
CA GLY A 137 15.60 10.83 -5.11
C GLY A 137 16.17 10.47 -3.75
N ILE A 138 15.33 9.94 -2.89
CA ILE A 138 15.61 9.54 -1.53
C ILE A 138 14.83 8.29 -1.16
N THR A 139 15.39 7.53 -0.23
CA THR A 139 14.64 6.49 0.46
C THR A 139 14.59 6.77 1.95
N HIS A 140 13.42 6.58 2.56
CA HIS A 140 13.23 6.70 4.01
C HIS A 140 12.58 5.45 4.55
N SER A 141 12.98 5.04 5.75
CA SER A 141 12.13 4.14 6.53
C SER A 141 10.84 4.88 6.90
N VAL A 142 9.72 4.20 6.83
CA VAL A 142 8.43 4.71 7.27
C VAL A 142 7.67 3.61 8.02
N ASP A 143 6.87 4.00 9.00
CA ASP A 143 5.87 3.14 9.59
C ASP A 143 4.50 3.53 9.05
N VAL A 144 3.81 2.59 8.43
CA VAL A 144 2.44 2.79 7.92
C VAL A 144 1.46 2.09 8.85
N PHE A 145 0.53 2.85 9.42
CA PHE A 145 -0.56 2.33 10.24
C PHE A 145 -1.82 2.30 9.40
N ILE A 146 -2.37 1.12 9.13
CA ILE A 146 -3.64 0.96 8.42
C ILE A 146 -4.71 0.58 9.44
N THR A 147 -5.82 1.30 9.43
CA THR A 147 -6.99 1.03 10.26
C THR A 147 -8.21 0.73 9.40
N GLN A 148 -8.85 -0.41 9.63
CA GLN A 148 -10.11 -0.80 8.98
C GLN A 148 -10.97 -1.58 9.98
N GLY A 149 -12.27 -1.29 10.06
CA GLY A 149 -13.18 -2.04 10.94
C GLY A 149 -12.86 -1.95 12.45
N GLY A 150 -12.10 -0.94 12.87
CA GLY A 150 -11.65 -0.77 14.26
C GLY A 150 -10.33 -1.47 14.60
N GLU A 151 -9.76 -2.25 13.67
CA GLU A 151 -8.44 -2.87 13.82
C GLU A 151 -7.37 -1.99 13.20
N THR A 152 -6.22 -1.85 13.88
CA THR A 152 -5.06 -1.10 13.38
C THR A 152 -3.84 -2.01 13.30
N VAL A 153 -3.21 -2.08 12.13
CA VAL A 153 -1.95 -2.80 11.91
C VAL A 153 -0.84 -1.81 11.58
N LYS A 154 0.32 -2.01 12.21
CA LYS A 154 1.57 -1.31 11.89
C LYS A 154 2.38 -2.11 10.88
N ILE A 155 2.78 -1.47 9.80
CA ILE A 155 3.51 -2.07 8.68
C ILE A 155 4.82 -1.30 8.49
N PRO A 156 5.96 -1.91 8.85
CA PRO A 156 7.27 -1.35 8.51
C PRO A 156 7.44 -1.33 6.99
N ALA A 157 7.89 -0.19 6.47
CA ALA A 157 7.98 0.02 5.03
C ALA A 157 9.10 1.01 4.67
N ILE A 158 9.31 1.17 3.36
CA ILE A 158 10.28 2.08 2.77
C ILE A 158 9.53 3.00 1.83
N TYR A 159 9.67 4.30 2.04
CA TYR A 159 9.30 5.33 1.06
C TYR A 159 10.42 5.45 0.02
N ASP A 160 10.07 5.48 -1.26
CA ASP A 160 10.98 5.62 -2.40
C ASP A 160 10.37 6.57 -3.44
N ASP A 161 11.04 7.69 -3.72
CA ASP A 161 10.60 8.70 -4.68
C ASP A 161 11.44 8.76 -5.97
N ARG A 162 12.21 7.71 -6.26
CA ARG A 162 12.89 7.54 -7.55
C ARG A 162 11.90 7.07 -8.64
N HIS A 163 11.20 7.99 -9.29
CA HIS A 163 10.33 7.68 -10.46
C HIS A 163 10.51 8.72 -11.56
#